data_AF-A0A7H4P7S4-F1
#
_entry.id   AF-A0A7H4P7S4-F1
#
_cell.length_a   1.000
_cell.length_b   1.000
_cell.length_c   1.000
_cell.angle_alpha   90.00
_cell.angle_beta   90.00
_cell.angle_gamma   90.00
#
_symmetry.space_group_name_H-M   'P 1'
#
loop_
_entity.id
_entity.type
_entity.pdbx_description
1 polymer ?
#
loop_
_entity_poly.entity_id
_entity_poly.type
_entity_poly.pdbx_seq_one_letter_code
_entity_poly.pdbx_strand_id
1 'polypeptide(L)'
;MPYQILPLKSAARTWGLLVVEPANLRQLMIPEQQRLLETFTLLVASALERLTLTASEEQARLNSERESLRNSLLAALSHDLRTPLTVLFGQAEILTLDLASEGSKHAPQANEIRQHVLNTTRLVNNLLDMARIQSGGFNLH
;
A
#
# COMPACT_ATOMS: atom_id res chain seq x y z
N MET A 1 40.47 -31.18 -2.15
CA MET A 1 39.44 -31.94 -2.89
C MET A 1 38.91 -31.01 -3.97
N PRO A 2 38.90 -31.35 -5.29
CA PRO A 2 38.53 -30.34 -6.28
C PRO A 2 37.02 -30.26 -6.43
N TYR A 3 36.43 -29.21 -5.86
CA TYR A 3 35.05 -28.78 -6.09
C TYR A 3 35.00 -27.94 -7.36
N GLN A 4 33.92 -28.05 -8.14
CA GLN A 4 33.63 -27.15 -9.26
C GLN A 4 32.61 -26.11 -8.80
N ILE A 5 32.86 -24.84 -9.10
CA ILE A 5 32.00 -23.73 -8.73
C ILE A 5 31.44 -23.11 -10.00
N LEU A 6 30.11 -23.02 -10.09
CA LEU A 6 29.40 -22.49 -11.25
C LEU A 6 28.46 -21.36 -10.81
N PRO A 7 28.46 -20.21 -11.51
CA PRO A 7 27.54 -19.14 -11.17
C PRO A 7 26.12 -19.49 -11.63
N LEU A 8 25.15 -19.38 -10.72
CA LEU A 8 23.73 -19.42 -11.06
C LEU A 8 23.34 -18.06 -11.65
N LYS A 9 23.67 -17.84 -12.92
CA LYS A 9 23.47 -16.55 -13.60
C LYS A 9 22.26 -16.59 -14.51
N SER A 10 21.32 -15.66 -14.30
CA SER A 10 20.27 -15.35 -15.28
C SER A 10 20.69 -14.17 -16.15
N ALA A 11 19.84 -13.79 -17.11
CA ALA A 11 20.10 -12.61 -17.96
C ALA A 11 20.23 -11.31 -17.13
N ALA A 12 19.48 -11.20 -16.03
CA ALA A 12 19.43 -9.99 -15.21
C ALA A 12 20.48 -9.94 -14.09
N ARG A 13 20.79 -11.06 -13.42
CA ARG A 13 21.73 -11.08 -12.28
C ARG A 13 22.33 -12.45 -11.99
N THR A 14 23.33 -12.48 -11.11
CA THR A 14 23.83 -13.71 -10.47
C THR A 14 23.05 -13.98 -9.19
N TRP A 15 22.43 -15.14 -9.10
CA TRP A 15 21.59 -15.58 -7.97
C TRP A 15 22.38 -16.25 -6.86
N GLY A 16 23.55 -16.77 -7.19
CA GLY A 16 24.41 -17.47 -6.24
C GLY A 16 25.45 -18.32 -6.96
N LEU A 17 26.05 -19.23 -6.20
CA LEU A 17 27.06 -20.17 -6.68
C LEU A 17 26.56 -21.59 -6.43
N LEU A 18 26.61 -22.42 -7.47
CA LEU A 18 26.44 -23.87 -7.37
C LEU A 18 27.82 -24.48 -7.16
N VAL A 19 28.02 -25.17 -6.03
CA VAL A 19 29.24 -25.92 -5.74
C VAL A 19 28.96 -27.39 -5.95
N VAL A 20 29.74 -28.03 -6.81
CA VAL A 20 29.59 -29.43 -7.17
C VAL A 20 30.82 -30.17 -6.67
N GLU A 21 30.59 -31.12 -5.77
CA GLU A 21 31.61 -32.03 -5.29
C GLU A 21 31.45 -33.38 -6.00
N PRO A 22 32.32 -33.70 -6.99
CA PRO A 22 32.20 -34.94 -7.74
C PRO A 22 32.74 -36.12 -6.93
N ALA A 23 32.04 -37.26 -7.00
CA ALA A 23 32.57 -38.53 -6.48
C ALA A 23 33.81 -39.01 -7.27
N ASN A 24 33.91 -38.64 -8.55
CA ASN A 24 35.07 -38.93 -9.40
C ASN A 24 35.33 -37.78 -10.38
N LEU A 25 36.49 -37.15 -10.27
CA LEU A 25 36.88 -35.99 -11.09
C LEU A 25 36.87 -36.26 -12.59
N ARG A 26 37.12 -37.51 -13.01
CA ARG A 26 37.07 -37.88 -14.43
C ARG A 26 35.67 -37.70 -15.04
N GLN A 27 34.61 -37.78 -14.23
CA GLN A 27 33.24 -37.57 -14.70
C GLN A 27 32.98 -36.10 -15.07
N LEU A 28 33.57 -35.14 -14.36
CA LEU A 28 33.47 -33.71 -14.69
C LEU A 28 34.23 -33.34 -15.97
N MET A 29 35.12 -34.20 -16.46
CA MET A 29 35.85 -33.99 -17.71
C MET A 29 35.11 -34.55 -18.93
N ILE A 30 33.99 -35.25 -18.73
CA ILE A 30 33.16 -35.79 -19.80
C ILE A 30 32.32 -34.64 -20.39
N PRO A 31 32.41 -34.34 -21.70
CA PRO A 31 31.69 -33.22 -22.31
C PRO A 31 30.17 -33.25 -22.09
N GLU A 32 29.58 -34.45 -22.08
CA GLU A 32 28.15 -34.63 -21.83
C GLU A 32 27.75 -34.24 -20.40
N GLN A 33 28.58 -34.59 -19.41
CA GLN A 33 28.35 -34.22 -18.00
C GLN A 33 28.51 -32.71 -17.79
N GLN A 34 29.48 -32.09 -18.45
CA GLN A 34 29.64 -30.63 -18.43
C GLN A 34 28.41 -29.94 -19.03
N ARG A 35 27.95 -30.40 -20.19
CA ARG A 35 26.77 -29.83 -20.86
C ARG A 35 25.49 -30.01 -20.04
N LEU A 36 25.34 -31.15 -19.38
CA LEU A 36 24.24 -31.40 -18.46
C LEU A 36 24.30 -30.44 -17.25
N LEU A 37 25.50 -30.24 -16.70
CA LEU A 37 25.71 -29.36 -15.55
C LEU A 37 25.47 -27.88 -15.88
N GLU A 38 25.90 -27.43 -17.05
CA GLU A 38 25.57 -26.11 -17.60
C GLU A 38 24.06 -25.94 -17.77
N THR A 39 23.40 -26.96 -18.31
CA THR A 39 21.93 -26.97 -18.49
C THR A 39 21.21 -26.85 -17.14
N PHE A 40 21.61 -27.65 -16.14
CA PHE A 40 21.04 -27.54 -14.79
C PHE A 40 21.32 -26.19 -14.14
N THR A 41 22.54 -25.67 -14.28
CA THR A 41 22.92 -24.35 -13.76
C THR A 41 22.01 -23.26 -14.34
N LEU A 42 21.77 -23.28 -15.65
CA LEU A 42 20.86 -22.35 -16.31
C LEU A 42 19.41 -22.55 -15.85
N LEU A 43 18.92 -23.79 -15.78
CA LEU A 43 17.56 -24.09 -15.35
C LEU A 43 17.29 -23.63 -13.91
N VAL A 44 18.23 -23.86 -13.00
CA VAL A 44 18.15 -23.42 -11.60
C VAL A 44 18.16 -21.88 -11.54
N ALA A 45 19.05 -21.22 -12.27
CA ALA A 45 19.09 -19.76 -12.31
C ALA A 45 17.76 -19.17 -12.85
N SER A 46 17.21 -19.73 -13.93
CA SER A 46 15.92 -19.31 -14.47
C SER A 46 14.74 -19.61 -13.55
N ALA A 47 14.79 -20.70 -12.78
CA ALA A 47 13.76 -21.01 -11.79
C ALA A 47 13.77 -20.01 -10.63
N LEU A 48 14.95 -19.66 -10.11
CA LEU A 48 15.11 -18.65 -9.06
C LEU A 48 14.63 -17.27 -9.51
N GLU A 49 14.95 -16.91 -10.76
CA GLU A 49 14.45 -15.68 -11.38
C GLU A 49 12.93 -15.63 -11.44
N ARG A 50 12.29 -16.67 -11.97
CA ARG A 50 10.82 -16.76 -12.03
C ARG A 50 10.18 -16.67 -10.65
N LEU A 51 10.68 -17.42 -9.66
CA LEU A 51 10.13 -17.39 -8.30
C LEU A 51 10.18 -15.98 -7.70
N THR A 52 11.27 -15.26 -7.93
CA THR A 52 11.44 -13.90 -7.39
C THR A 52 10.56 -12.89 -8.12
N LEU A 53 10.46 -13.00 -9.45
CA LEU A 53 9.56 -12.14 -10.23
C LEU A 53 8.12 -12.35 -9.80
N THR A 54 7.64 -13.60 -9.73
CA THR A 54 6.28 -13.91 -9.28
C THR A 54 6.03 -13.42 -7.85
N ALA A 55 6.99 -13.57 -6.93
CA ALA A 55 6.86 -13.04 -5.57
C ALA A 55 6.78 -11.50 -5.56
N SER A 56 7.55 -10.82 -6.41
CA SER A 56 7.52 -9.36 -6.53
C SER A 56 6.21 -8.86 -7.14
N GLU A 57 5.67 -9.57 -8.13
CA GLU A 57 4.37 -9.28 -8.76
C GLU A 57 3.23 -9.47 -7.76
N GLU A 58 3.24 -10.56 -6.99
CA GLU A 58 2.26 -10.80 -5.92
C GLU A 58 2.31 -9.69 -4.88
N GLN A 59 3.51 -9.32 -4.43
CA GLN A 59 3.67 -8.26 -3.44
C GLN A 59 3.21 -6.89 -3.99
N ALA A 60 3.50 -6.60 -5.25
CA ALA A 60 3.01 -5.39 -5.91
C ALA A 60 1.48 -5.39 -6.02
N ARG A 61 0.87 -6.53 -6.37
CA ARG A 61 -0.59 -6.68 -6.41
C ARG A 61 -1.22 -6.46 -5.04
N LEU A 62 -0.70 -7.11 -4.00
CA LEU A 62 -1.19 -6.94 -2.62
C LEU A 62 -1.05 -5.50 -2.13
N ASN A 63 0.05 -4.82 -2.47
CA ASN A 63 0.22 -3.41 -2.14
C ASN A 63 -0.81 -2.53 -2.86
N SER A 64 -1.06 -2.80 -4.15
CA SER A 64 -2.06 -2.07 -4.93
C SER A 64 -3.48 -2.29 -4.41
N GLU A 65 -3.84 -3.54 -4.08
CA GLU A 65 -5.14 -3.89 -3.49
C GLU A 65 -5.34 -3.19 -2.13
N ARG A 66 -4.31 -3.19 -1.27
CA ARG A 66 -4.33 -2.48 0.02
C ARG A 66 -4.55 -0.98 -0.17
N GLU A 67 -3.86 -0.38 -1.13
CA GLU A 67 -3.99 1.05 -1.41
C GLU A 67 -5.37 1.40 -1.97
N SER A 68 -5.90 0.56 -2.86
CA SER A 68 -7.27 0.70 -3.39
C SER A 68 -8.31 0.62 -2.26
N LEU A 69 -8.22 -0.41 -1.40
CA LEU A 69 -9.12 -0.57 -0.26
C LEU A 69 -9.04 0.60 0.71
N ARG A 70 -7.82 1.07 1.03
CA ARG A 70 -7.60 2.24 1.88
C ARG A 70 -8.27 3.49 1.28
N ASN A 71 -8.08 3.74 -0.01
CA ASN A 71 -8.68 4.89 -0.68
C ASN A 71 -10.21 4.81 -0.73
N SER A 72 -10.78 3.65 -1.02
CA SER A 72 -12.24 3.43 -0.98
C SER A 72 -12.81 3.67 0.42
N LEU A 73 -12.13 3.19 1.46
CA LEU A 73 -12.54 3.39 2.84
C LEU A 73 -12.50 4.87 3.24
N LEU A 74 -11.43 5.59 2.90
CA LEU A 74 -11.33 7.03 3.16
C LEU A 74 -12.43 7.81 2.42
N ALA A 75 -12.75 7.43 1.18
CA ALA A 75 -13.83 8.05 0.42
C ALA A 75 -15.21 7.83 1.05
N ALA A 76 -15.51 6.59 1.47
CA ALA A 76 -16.76 6.26 2.14
C ALA A 76 -16.91 7.02 3.46
N LEU A 77 -15.88 7.01 4.31
CA LEU A 77 -15.89 7.78 5.57
C LEU A 77 -16.06 9.28 5.35
N SER A 78 -15.45 9.85 4.29
CA SER A 78 -15.63 11.27 3.97
C SER A 78 -17.10 11.61 3.68
N HIS A 79 -17.78 10.75 2.93
CA HIS A 79 -19.18 10.93 2.60
C HIS A 79 -20.08 10.73 3.83
N ASP A 80 -19.87 9.64 4.56
CA ASP A 80 -20.73 9.23 5.68
C ASP A 80 -20.59 10.14 6.90
N LEU A 81 -19.45 10.82 7.08
CA LEU A 81 -19.27 11.85 8.10
C LEU A 81 -19.83 13.21 7.67
N ARG A 82 -19.81 13.53 6.37
CA ARG A 82 -20.33 14.82 5.87
C ARG A 82 -21.82 14.96 6.14
N THR A 83 -22.62 13.94 5.84
CA THR A 83 -24.07 13.96 6.02
C THR A 83 -24.51 14.35 7.44
N PRO A 84 -24.09 13.65 8.51
CA PRO A 84 -24.49 13.99 9.87
C PRO A 84 -23.92 15.35 10.32
N LEU A 85 -22.71 15.73 9.91
CA LEU A 85 -22.13 17.03 10.25
C LEU A 85 -22.88 18.19 9.59
N THR A 86 -23.32 18.04 8.34
CA THR A 86 -24.17 19.01 7.65
C THR A 86 -25.52 19.16 8.35
N VAL A 87 -26.14 18.05 8.77
CA VAL A 87 -27.40 18.08 9.53
C VAL A 87 -27.22 18.78 10.88
N LEU A 88 -26.18 18.41 11.65
CA LEU A 88 -25.90 19.05 12.94
C LEU A 88 -25.60 20.54 12.80
N PHE A 89 -24.88 20.93 11.75
CA PHE A 89 -24.59 22.34 11.47
C PHE A 89 -25.88 23.12 11.18
N GLY A 90 -26.74 22.60 10.29
CA GLY A 90 -28.01 23.24 9.96
C GLY A 90 -28.94 23.33 11.17
N GLN A 91 -29.02 22.29 12.00
CA GLN A 91 -29.80 22.31 13.24
C GLN A 91 -29.26 23.35 14.24
N ALA A 92 -27.95 23.41 14.42
CA ALA A 92 -27.33 24.42 15.29
C ALA A 92 -27.51 25.84 14.76
N GLU A 93 -27.51 26.03 13.44
CA GLU A 93 -27.75 27.32 12.78
C GLU A 93 -29.19 27.79 13.00
N ILE A 94 -30.18 26.93 12.74
CA ILE A 94 -31.61 27.21 13.00
C ILE A 94 -31.82 27.56 14.47
N LEU A 95 -31.32 26.72 15.39
CA LEU A 95 -31.47 26.94 16.83
C LEU A 95 -30.84 28.27 17.29
N THR A 96 -29.70 28.64 16.71
CA THR A 96 -29.04 29.91 17.01
C THR A 96 -29.88 31.10 16.55
N LEU A 97 -30.44 31.03 15.34
CA LEU A 97 -31.30 32.09 14.78
C LEU A 97 -32.59 32.26 15.58
N ASP A 98 -33.27 31.16 15.91
CA ASP A 98 -34.52 31.17 16.65
C ASP A 98 -34.32 31.80 18.04
N LEU A 99 -33.34 31.30 18.81
CA LEU A 99 -33.05 31.81 20.16
C LEU A 99 -32.58 33.26 20.18
N ALA A 100 -31.83 33.69 19.15
CA ALA A 100 -31.42 35.08 19.01
C ALA A 100 -32.62 35.99 18.71
N SER A 101 -33.55 35.55 17.87
CA SER A 101 -34.76 36.31 17.53
C SER A 101 -35.71 36.48 18.73
N GLU A 102 -35.74 35.48 19.63
CA GLU A 102 -36.53 35.50 20.86
C GLU A 102 -35.87 36.29 22.01
N GLY A 103 -34.63 36.78 21.84
CA GLY A 103 -33.87 37.41 22.93
C GLY A 103 -33.56 36.44 24.07
N SER A 104 -33.48 35.13 23.78
CA SER A 104 -33.28 34.10 24.79
C SER A 104 -31.91 34.20 25.44
N LYS A 105 -31.85 34.03 26.76
CA LYS A 105 -30.59 33.92 27.52
C LYS A 105 -29.70 32.75 27.07
N HIS A 106 -30.26 31.79 26.32
CA HIS A 106 -29.54 30.63 25.79
C HIS A 106 -28.92 30.88 24.40
N ALA A 107 -29.18 32.03 23.76
CA ALA A 107 -28.61 32.36 22.45
C ALA A 107 -27.06 32.30 22.41
N PRO A 108 -26.31 32.74 23.44
CA PRO A 108 -24.86 32.58 23.47
C PRO A 108 -24.42 31.11 23.44
N GLN A 109 -25.09 30.25 24.20
CA GLN A 109 -24.79 28.81 24.29
C GLN A 109 -25.09 28.10 22.97
N ALA A 110 -26.17 28.45 22.28
CA ALA A 110 -26.48 27.91 20.95
C ALA A 110 -25.42 28.31 19.91
N ASN A 111 -24.94 29.55 19.97
CA ASN A 111 -23.86 30.00 19.10
C ASN A 111 -22.52 29.28 19.39
N GLU A 112 -22.22 28.98 20.66
CA GLU A 112 -21.07 28.16 21.03
C GLU A 112 -21.17 26.74 20.42
N ILE A 113 -22.33 26.09 20.54
CA ILE A 113 -22.58 24.77 19.92
C ILE A 113 -22.37 24.84 18.41
N ARG A 114 -22.94 25.84 17.73
CA ARG A 114 -22.75 26.06 16.29
C ARG A 114 -21.27 26.19 15.92
N GLN A 115 -20.50 26.93 16.71
CA GLN A 115 -19.06 27.09 16.50
C GLN A 115 -18.27 25.79 16.75
N HIS A 116 -18.67 24.99 17.74
CA HIS A 116 -18.10 23.66 17.98
C HIS A 116 -18.37 22.70 16.82
N VAL A 117 -19.59 22.68 16.26
CA VAL A 117 -19.89 21.87 15.08
C VAL A 117 -19.03 22.28 13.89
N LEU A 118 -18.88 23.58 13.63
CA LEU A 118 -17.99 24.11 12.58
C LEU A 118 -16.53 23.69 12.78
N ASN A 119 -16.02 23.77 14.01
CA ASN A 119 -14.66 23.35 14.34
C ASN A 119 -14.47 21.85 14.10
N THR A 120 -15.41 21.02 14.54
CA THR A 120 -15.37 19.57 14.34
C THR A 120 -15.41 19.20 12.86
N THR A 121 -16.27 19.85 12.07
CA THR A 121 -16.31 19.65 10.61
C THR A 121 -14.96 19.96 9.96
N ARG A 122 -14.31 21.07 10.34
CA ARG A 122 -12.96 21.39 9.86
C ARG A 122 -11.93 20.36 10.27
N LEU A 123 -11.95 19.91 11.52
CA LEU A 123 -11.00 18.91 12.02
C LEU A 123 -11.13 17.58 11.26
N VAL A 124 -12.37 17.12 11.06
CA VAL A 124 -12.66 15.89 10.32
C VAL A 124 -12.20 16.00 8.86
N ASN A 125 -12.51 17.10 8.18
CA ASN A 125 -12.05 17.32 6.81
C ASN A 125 -10.51 17.32 6.74
N ASN A 126 -9.83 18.05 7.62
CA ASN A 126 -8.36 18.10 7.64
C ASN A 126 -7.73 16.72 7.89
N LEU A 127 -8.31 15.90 8.76
CA LEU A 127 -7.83 14.54 9.02
C LEU A 127 -8.00 13.64 7.79
N LEU A 128 -9.15 13.70 7.13
CA LEU A 128 -9.44 12.93 5.92
C LEU A 128 -8.57 13.37 4.74
N ASP A 129 -8.35 14.68 4.60
CA ASP A 129 -7.48 15.25 3.57
C ASP A 129 -6.03 14.83 3.82
N MET A 130 -5.53 14.90 5.05
CA MET A 130 -4.20 14.39 5.38
C MET A 130 -4.08 12.89 5.08
N ALA A 131 -5.11 12.10 5.39
CA ALA A 131 -5.13 10.67 5.09
C ALA A 131 -5.10 10.37 3.58
N ARG A 132 -5.72 11.22 2.75
CA ARG A 132 -5.68 11.16 1.27
C ARG A 132 -4.33 11.59 0.69
N ILE A 133 -3.69 12.60 1.29
CA ILE A 133 -2.36 13.06 0.86
C ILE A 133 -1.33 11.96 1.07
N GLN A 134 -1.39 11.28 2.22
CA GLN A 134 -0.50 10.15 2.50
C GLN A 134 -0.72 8.95 1.57
N SER A 135 -1.90 8.81 0.96
CA SER A 135 -2.18 7.76 -0.03
C SER A 135 -1.84 8.14 -1.48
N GLY A 136 -1.21 9.30 -1.71
CA GLY A 136 -0.84 9.76 -3.05
C GLY A 136 -2.03 10.23 -3.91
N GLY A 137 -3.22 10.34 -3.32
CA GLY A 137 -4.46 10.67 -4.00
C GLY A 137 -4.68 12.18 -4.15
N PHE A 138 -3.84 12.87 -4.91
CA PHE A 138 -4.19 14.20 -5.43
C PHE A 138 -4.63 14.08 -6.90
N ASN A 139 -5.94 14.00 -7.12
CA ASN A 139 -6.53 14.36 -8.40
C ASN A 139 -6.86 15.85 -8.32
N LEU A 140 -6.03 16.69 -8.96
CA LEU A 140 -6.40 18.06 -9.29
C LEU A 140 -7.45 17.98 -10.41
N HIS A 141 -8.69 18.33 -10.07
CA HIS A 141 -9.73 18.65 -11.06
C HIS A 141 -9.67 20.13 -11.42
#